data_AF-A0A818A0Z6-F1
#
_entry.id   AF-A0A818A0Z6-F1
#
_cell.length_a   1.000
_cell.length_b   1.000
_cell.length_c   1.000
_cell.angle_alpha   90.00
_cell.angle_beta   90.00
_cell.angle_gamma   90.00
#
_symmetry.space_group_name_H-M   'P 1'
#
loop_
_entity.id
_entity.type
_entity.pdbx_description
1 polymer ?
#
loop_
_entity_poly.entity_id
_entity_poly.type
_entity_poly.pdbx_seq_one_letter_code
_entity_poly.pdbx_strand_id
1 'polypeptide(L)'
;MTERIITTTKDSHQQINDLKALKRMFENSQYPKDEIEKQIQETIRKLSNNDNSQSINNQKKKDEYEISMSLPYTPGIEVLKRKLDKLKIKLYFSYPQKLSSLVPSNINRKSKAIVYKIPCECGAEYIGETKRGLDERMQEHIRNIKENDDQSKSEMVQHHRQQNGICKFNPKIATVIDYETDERKRLIKETLYSNIFNTINRHVKINQSWLPILNKLGNTIKKHIRFKEQHDPTTINKGDKTVIVARTKMKG
;
A
#
# COMPACT_ATOMS: atom_id res chain seq x y z
N MET A 1 -24.99 -8.02 5.76
CA MET A 1 -25.85 -6.90 5.34
C MET A 1 -27.22 -6.99 6.02
N THR A 2 -27.82 -8.18 6.06
CA THR A 2 -29.03 -8.48 6.86
C THR A 2 -28.89 -8.17 8.35
N GLU A 3 -27.72 -8.44 8.94
CA GLU A 3 -27.45 -8.10 10.35
C GLU A 3 -27.49 -6.59 10.65
N ARG A 4 -27.18 -5.73 9.66
CA ARG A 4 -27.26 -4.28 9.84
C ARG A 4 -28.70 -3.79 9.94
N ILE A 5 -29.64 -4.39 9.21
CA ILE A 5 -31.07 -4.04 9.28
C ILE A 5 -31.61 -4.28 10.69
N ILE A 6 -31.21 -5.39 11.31
CA ILE A 6 -31.56 -5.72 12.70
C ILE A 6 -31.05 -4.62 13.67
N THR A 7 -29.83 -4.13 13.45
CA THR A 7 -29.21 -3.15 14.37
C THR A 7 -29.71 -1.72 14.20
N THR A 8 -30.20 -1.36 13.00
CA THR A 8 -30.51 0.04 12.66
C THR A 8 -32.00 0.36 12.84
N THR A 9 -32.89 -0.61 12.63
CA THR A 9 -34.33 -0.37 12.62
C THR A 9 -34.97 -1.06 13.83
N LYS A 10 -35.63 -0.31 14.73
CA LYS A 10 -36.32 -0.87 15.91
C LYS A 10 -37.76 -1.33 15.64
N ASP A 11 -38.38 -0.83 14.57
CA ASP A 11 -39.76 -1.16 14.20
C ASP A 11 -39.83 -2.48 13.40
N SER A 12 -40.67 -3.40 13.88
CA SER A 12 -40.85 -4.76 13.32
C SER A 12 -41.48 -4.72 11.92
N HIS A 13 -42.40 -3.79 11.67
CA HIS A 13 -43.05 -3.68 10.36
C HIS A 13 -42.07 -3.18 9.30
N GLN A 14 -41.22 -2.21 9.64
CA GLN A 14 -40.18 -1.70 8.75
C GLN A 14 -39.10 -2.75 8.44
N GLN A 15 -38.68 -3.56 9.42
CA GLN A 15 -37.72 -4.65 9.22
C GLN A 15 -38.19 -5.67 8.18
N ILE A 16 -39.48 -6.03 8.20
CA ILE A 16 -40.06 -6.98 7.24
C ILE A 16 -40.08 -6.39 5.82
N ASN A 17 -40.36 -5.10 5.69
CA ASN A 17 -40.35 -4.42 4.40
C ASN A 17 -38.93 -4.30 3.83
N ASP A 18 -37.95 -3.98 4.68
CA ASP A 18 -36.55 -3.89 4.29
C ASP A 18 -35.98 -5.27 3.86
N LEU A 19 -36.36 -6.35 4.56
CA LEU A 19 -36.01 -7.72 4.17
C LEU A 19 -36.64 -8.12 2.82
N LYS A 20 -37.89 -7.72 2.55
CA LYS A 20 -38.54 -7.95 1.25
C LYS A 20 -37.86 -7.16 0.13
N ALA A 21 -37.45 -5.93 0.39
CA ALA A 21 -36.71 -5.11 -0.56
C ALA A 21 -35.34 -5.72 -0.89
N LEU A 22 -34.60 -6.17 0.13
CA LEU A 22 -33.34 -6.88 -0.07
C LEU A 22 -33.50 -8.16 -0.88
N LYS A 23 -34.54 -8.98 -0.61
CA LYS A 23 -34.82 -10.19 -1.39
C LYS A 23 -34.95 -9.88 -2.88
N ARG A 24 -35.73 -8.84 -3.22
CA ARG A 24 -35.90 -8.38 -4.62
C ARG A 24 -34.58 -7.90 -5.24
N MET A 25 -33.75 -7.17 -4.50
CA MET A 25 -32.45 -6.71 -5.00
C MET A 25 -31.50 -7.87 -5.32
N PHE A 26 -31.48 -8.90 -4.48
CA PHE A 26 -30.65 -10.08 -4.70
C PHE A 26 -31.16 -10.96 -5.85
N GLU A 27 -32.48 -11.10 -6.00
CA GLU A 27 -33.12 -11.78 -7.14
C GLU A 27 -32.80 -11.08 -8.46
N ASN A 28 -32.89 -9.74 -8.51
CA ASN A 28 -32.53 -8.93 -9.68
C ASN A 28 -31.04 -9.02 -10.03
N SER A 29 -30.20 -9.30 -9.04
CA SER A 29 -28.75 -9.44 -9.21
C SER A 29 -28.32 -10.89 -9.51
N GLN A 30 -29.28 -11.77 -9.86
CA GLN A 30 -29.06 -13.18 -10.24
C GLN A 30 -28.33 -14.03 -9.19
N TYR A 31 -28.44 -13.69 -7.91
CA TYR A 31 -27.90 -14.53 -6.85
C TYR A 31 -28.72 -15.84 -6.72
N PRO A 32 -28.10 -16.97 -6.36
CA PRO A 32 -28.81 -18.23 -6.15
C PRO A 32 -29.90 -18.09 -5.08
N LYS A 33 -31.14 -18.46 -5.44
CA LYS A 33 -32.32 -18.32 -4.56
C LYS A 33 -32.15 -19.05 -3.22
N ASP A 34 -31.53 -20.23 -3.25
CA ASP A 34 -31.33 -21.06 -2.06
C ASP A 34 -30.45 -20.38 -1.01
N GLU A 35 -29.39 -19.68 -1.46
CA GLU A 35 -28.48 -18.97 -0.55
C GLU A 35 -29.14 -17.70 0.01
N ILE A 36 -29.95 -17.00 -0.79
CA ILE A 36 -30.74 -15.85 -0.35
C ILE A 36 -31.72 -16.29 0.75
N GLU A 37 -32.48 -17.37 0.52
CA GLU A 37 -33.47 -17.84 1.48
C GLU A 37 -32.83 -18.37 2.76
N LYS A 38 -31.71 -19.08 2.65
CA LYS A 38 -30.93 -19.53 3.80
C LYS A 38 -30.46 -18.34 4.67
N GLN A 39 -29.89 -17.31 4.05
CA GLN A 39 -29.41 -16.12 4.77
C GLN A 39 -30.57 -15.36 5.44
N ILE A 40 -31.73 -15.26 4.78
CA ILE A 40 -32.93 -14.64 5.36
C ILE A 40 -33.45 -15.46 6.55
N GLN A 41 -33.52 -16.79 6.42
CA GLN A 41 -33.97 -17.67 7.51
C GLN A 41 -33.04 -17.61 8.73
N GLU A 42 -31.72 -17.59 8.51
CA GLU A 42 -30.73 -17.39 9.58
C GLU A 42 -30.92 -16.04 10.29
N THR A 43 -31.24 -14.99 9.53
CA THR A 43 -31.50 -13.64 10.04
C THR A 43 -32.78 -13.61 10.89
N ILE A 44 -33.87 -14.24 10.44
CA ILE A 44 -35.14 -14.35 11.17
C ILE A 44 -34.96 -15.17 12.46
N ARG A 45 -34.19 -16.27 12.41
CA ARG A 45 -33.86 -17.07 13.61
C ARG A 45 -33.08 -16.25 14.64
N LYS A 46 -32.13 -15.41 14.19
CA LYS A 46 -31.40 -14.49 15.08
C LYS A 46 -32.31 -13.43 15.71
N LEU A 47 -33.28 -12.90 14.97
CA LEU A 47 -34.30 -11.97 15.47
C LEU A 47 -35.20 -12.63 16.54
N SER A 48 -35.79 -13.79 16.21
CA SER A 48 -36.70 -14.50 17.12
C SER A 48 -36.02 -14.98 18.41
N ASN A 49 -34.74 -15.36 18.33
CA ASN A 49 -33.98 -15.71 19.52
C ASN A 49 -33.68 -14.49 20.39
N ASN A 50 -33.55 -13.28 19.85
CA ASN A 50 -33.27 -12.08 20.66
C ASN A 50 -34.48 -11.65 21.52
N ASP A 51 -35.70 -11.82 21.03
CA ASP A 51 -36.92 -11.48 21.78
C ASP A 51 -37.24 -12.50 22.89
N ASN A 52 -36.75 -13.74 22.79
CA ASN A 52 -36.94 -14.79 23.79
C ASN A 52 -35.67 -15.08 24.64
N SER A 53 -34.59 -14.31 24.50
CA SER A 53 -33.31 -14.55 25.19
C SER A 53 -32.88 -13.43 26.15
N GLN A 54 -33.81 -12.93 26.98
CA GLN A 54 -33.40 -12.46 28.32
C GLN A 54 -33.30 -13.60 29.34
N SER A 55 -33.65 -14.84 28.99
CA SER A 55 -33.54 -15.98 29.89
C SER A 55 -33.45 -17.32 29.15
N ILE A 56 -32.32 -17.57 28.48
CA ILE A 56 -31.61 -18.87 28.51
C ILE A 56 -30.21 -18.53 28.01
N ASN A 57 -29.37 -18.12 28.96
CA ASN A 57 -27.94 -18.23 28.78
C ASN A 57 -27.66 -19.68 28.42
N ASN A 58 -27.10 -19.91 27.23
CA ASN A 58 -26.19 -21.01 27.00
C ASN A 58 -25.00 -20.85 27.97
N GLN A 59 -25.24 -21.15 29.25
CA GLN A 59 -24.24 -21.66 30.14
C GLN A 59 -23.83 -23.02 29.58
N LYS A 60 -23.01 -23.00 28.52
CA LYS A 60 -21.85 -23.90 28.57
C LYS A 60 -21.22 -23.57 29.90
N LYS A 61 -21.36 -24.46 30.89
CA LYS A 61 -20.61 -24.41 32.16
C LYS A 61 -19.22 -23.88 31.81
N LYS A 62 -18.95 -22.63 32.16
CA LYS A 62 -17.58 -22.16 32.24
C LYS A 62 -17.08 -22.99 33.40
N ASP A 63 -16.40 -24.10 33.13
CA ASP A 63 -15.60 -24.74 34.16
C ASP A 63 -14.73 -23.61 34.70
N GLU A 64 -14.94 -23.28 35.97
CA GLU A 64 -14.26 -22.17 36.63
C GLU A 64 -12.83 -22.65 36.88
N TYR A 65 -12.00 -22.51 35.85
CA TYR A 65 -10.58 -22.84 35.94
C TYR A 65 -9.93 -21.85 36.89
N GLU A 66 -9.28 -22.35 37.94
CA GLU A 66 -8.64 -21.52 38.96
C GLU A 66 -7.31 -20.95 38.45
N ILE A 67 -6.66 -21.67 37.52
CA ILE A 67 -5.34 -21.32 36.98
C ILE A 67 -5.30 -21.64 35.48
N SER A 68 -4.57 -20.82 34.71
CA SER A 68 -4.27 -21.11 33.31
C SER A 68 -2.77 -21.19 33.05
N MET A 69 -2.37 -22.10 32.16
CA MET A 69 -0.97 -22.40 31.83
C MET A 69 -0.80 -22.49 30.30
N SER A 70 0.37 -22.10 29.79
CA SER A 70 0.73 -22.25 28.38
C SER A 70 1.99 -23.10 28.24
N LEU A 71 1.96 -24.16 27.43
CA LEU A 71 3.11 -25.03 27.15
C LEU A 71 3.34 -25.15 25.64
N PRO A 72 4.59 -25.29 25.17
CA PRO A 72 4.85 -25.60 23.78
C PRO A 72 4.26 -26.96 23.41
N TYR A 73 3.57 -27.03 22.26
CA TYR A 73 3.01 -28.28 21.77
C TYR A 73 4.12 -29.27 21.39
N THR A 74 4.03 -30.49 21.91
CA THR A 74 4.84 -31.64 21.51
C THR A 74 3.91 -32.85 21.38
N PRO A 75 4.08 -33.72 20.38
CA PRO A 75 3.21 -34.89 20.21
C PRO A 75 3.15 -35.74 21.48
N GLY A 76 1.94 -36.03 21.98
CA GLY A 76 1.71 -36.82 23.21
C GLY A 76 1.39 -35.98 24.45
N ILE A 77 1.65 -34.66 24.43
CA ILE A 77 1.38 -33.77 25.57
C ILE A 77 -0.13 -33.49 25.77
N GLU A 78 -0.98 -33.84 24.81
CA GLU A 78 -2.44 -33.67 24.86
C GLU A 78 -3.07 -34.45 26.02
N VAL A 79 -2.40 -35.53 26.44
CA VAL A 79 -2.81 -36.33 27.61
C VAL A 79 -2.77 -35.47 28.89
N LEU A 80 -1.85 -34.51 28.97
CA LEU A 80 -1.76 -33.59 30.12
C LEU A 80 -2.98 -32.68 30.22
N LYS A 81 -3.57 -32.27 29.08
CA LYS A 81 -4.77 -31.43 29.08
C LYS A 81 -5.90 -32.10 29.88
N ARG A 82 -6.16 -33.38 29.61
CA ARG A 82 -7.20 -34.16 30.32
C ARG A 82 -6.91 -34.34 31.81
N LYS A 83 -5.63 -34.42 32.21
CA LYS A 83 -5.22 -34.54 33.62
C LYS A 83 -5.35 -33.21 34.35
N LEU A 84 -4.96 -32.11 33.70
CA LEU A 84 -5.00 -30.75 34.25
C LEU A 84 -6.42 -30.19 34.31
N ASP A 85 -7.29 -30.58 33.37
CA ASP A 85 -8.72 -30.21 33.41
C ASP A 85 -9.39 -30.72 34.70
N LYS A 86 -9.02 -31.92 35.18
CA LYS A 86 -9.51 -32.47 36.47
C LYS A 86 -9.05 -31.66 37.69
N LEU A 87 -7.93 -30.97 37.57
CA LEU A 87 -7.36 -30.08 38.59
C LEU A 87 -7.83 -28.64 38.40
N LYS A 88 -8.83 -28.38 37.53
CA LYS A 88 -9.30 -27.04 37.15
C LYS A 88 -8.17 -26.13 36.62
N ILE A 89 -7.15 -26.70 35.99
CA ILE A 89 -6.06 -25.95 35.35
C ILE A 89 -6.29 -25.95 33.85
N LYS A 90 -6.46 -24.76 33.26
CA LYS A 90 -6.66 -24.62 31.83
C LYS A 90 -5.31 -24.61 31.10
N LEU A 91 -5.04 -25.64 30.31
CA LEU A 91 -3.83 -25.72 29.49
C LEU A 91 -4.06 -25.17 28.07
N TYR A 92 -3.21 -24.24 27.66
CA TYR A 92 -3.07 -23.75 26.29
C TYR A 92 -1.78 -24.25 25.65
N PHE A 93 -1.83 -24.52 24.35
CA PHE A 93 -0.65 -24.91 23.59
C PHE A 93 -0.09 -23.74 22.79
N SER A 94 1.20 -23.50 22.94
CA SER A 94 1.99 -22.57 22.12
C SER A 94 2.63 -23.34 20.97
N TYR A 95 2.62 -22.74 19.78
CA TYR A 95 3.27 -23.30 18.59
C TYR A 95 4.44 -22.37 18.24
N PRO A 96 5.69 -22.74 18.60
CA PRO A 96 6.84 -21.85 18.42
C PRO A 96 7.15 -21.61 16.94
N GLN A 97 6.84 -22.57 16.06
CA GLN A 97 6.98 -22.43 14.61
C GLN A 97 5.60 -22.25 13.96
N LYS A 98 5.20 -20.99 13.76
CA LYS A 98 3.95 -20.67 13.06
C LYS A 98 4.19 -20.74 11.55
N LEU A 99 3.16 -21.10 10.77
CA LEU A 99 3.25 -21.02 9.30
C LEU A 99 3.63 -19.61 8.83
N SER A 100 3.17 -18.56 9.53
CA SER A 100 3.55 -17.16 9.25
C SER A 100 5.02 -16.83 9.48
N SER A 101 5.77 -17.63 10.25
CA SER A 101 7.23 -17.48 10.37
C SER A 101 8.00 -18.27 9.32
N LEU A 102 7.38 -19.29 8.71
CA LEU A 102 7.99 -20.12 7.67
C LEU A 102 7.66 -19.59 6.26
N VAL A 103 6.49 -19.02 6.09
CA VAL A 103 6.06 -18.38 4.84
C VAL A 103 6.37 -16.90 4.93
N PRO A 104 7.21 -16.34 4.05
CA PRO A 104 7.42 -14.90 4.00
C PRO A 104 6.08 -14.23 3.66
N SER A 105 5.53 -13.46 4.60
CA SER A 105 4.34 -12.61 4.40
C SER A 105 4.53 -11.60 3.26
N ASN A 106 5.78 -11.42 2.82
CA ASN A 106 6.18 -10.48 1.79
C ASN A 106 6.13 -11.19 0.43
N ILE A 107 4.92 -11.39 -0.11
CA ILE A 107 4.77 -11.25 -1.56
C ILE A 107 5.22 -9.82 -1.82
N ASN A 108 6.47 -9.63 -2.27
CA ASN A 108 7.12 -8.35 -2.51
C ASN A 108 6.33 -7.55 -3.55
N ARG A 109 5.20 -6.97 -3.15
CA ARG A 109 4.54 -5.91 -3.89
C ARG A 109 5.45 -4.71 -3.73
N LYS A 110 6.39 -4.56 -4.67
CA LYS A 110 7.25 -3.37 -4.76
C LYS A 110 6.37 -2.16 -4.53
N SER A 111 6.69 -1.38 -3.49
CA SER A 111 5.90 -0.22 -3.12
C SER A 111 5.81 0.71 -4.34
N LYS A 112 4.59 1.19 -4.65
CA LYS A 112 4.40 2.26 -5.63
C LYS A 112 5.04 3.58 -5.17
N ALA A 113 5.28 3.70 -3.86
CA ALA A 113 5.93 4.85 -3.26
C ALA A 113 7.45 4.73 -3.34
N ILE A 114 8.06 5.59 -4.16
CA ILE A 114 9.46 5.52 -4.58
C ILE A 114 10.10 6.90 -4.73
N VAL A 115 11.43 6.91 -4.69
CA VAL A 115 12.27 8.01 -5.16
C VAL A 115 12.99 7.54 -6.42
N TYR A 116 12.91 8.34 -7.48
CA TYR A 116 13.45 8.00 -8.80
C TYR A 116 14.35 9.11 -9.33
N LYS A 117 15.15 8.75 -10.33
CA LYS A 117 16.08 9.63 -11.04
C LYS A 117 15.80 9.63 -12.53
N ILE A 118 15.92 10.79 -13.16
CA ILE A 118 15.82 10.97 -14.60
C ILE A 118 17.05 11.76 -15.09
N PRO A 119 17.87 11.20 -15.99
CA PRO A 119 18.94 11.95 -16.62
C PRO A 119 18.42 12.84 -17.77
N CYS A 120 19.12 13.94 -17.99
CA CYS A 120 18.98 14.85 -19.13
C CYS A 120 20.18 14.67 -20.08
N GLU A 121 19.96 14.92 -21.38
CA GLU A 121 21.01 14.89 -22.41
C GLU A 121 22.16 15.89 -22.15
N CYS A 122 21.91 16.98 -21.42
CA CYS A 122 22.93 17.97 -21.05
C CYS A 122 23.80 17.54 -19.84
N GLY A 123 23.61 16.33 -19.31
CA GLY A 123 24.31 15.83 -18.13
C GLY A 123 23.67 16.25 -16.80
N ALA A 124 22.65 17.11 -16.83
CA ALA A 124 21.85 17.42 -15.65
C ALA A 124 21.00 16.22 -15.24
N GLU A 125 20.67 16.14 -13.95
CA GLU A 125 19.85 15.07 -13.39
C GLU A 125 18.66 15.67 -12.64
N TYR A 126 17.54 14.96 -12.63
CA TYR A 126 16.35 15.26 -11.84
C TYR A 126 16.05 14.08 -10.93
N ILE A 127 15.77 14.33 -9.64
CA ILE A 127 15.37 13.30 -8.68
C ILE A 127 14.03 13.68 -8.11
N GLY A 128 13.01 12.84 -8.30
CA GLY A 128 11.67 13.13 -7.80
C GLY A 128 11.13 12.00 -6.94
N GLU A 129 10.09 12.30 -6.16
CA GLU A 129 9.28 11.29 -5.50
C GLU A 129 7.94 11.02 -6.19
N THR A 130 7.35 9.85 -5.92
CA THR A 130 5.96 9.56 -6.28
C THR A 130 5.39 8.52 -5.34
N LYS A 131 4.08 8.63 -5.05
CA LYS A 131 3.27 7.58 -4.41
C LYS A 131 2.42 6.80 -5.44
N ARG A 132 2.21 7.37 -6.62
CA ARG A 132 1.35 6.84 -7.70
C ARG A 132 1.98 5.65 -8.44
N GLY A 133 3.31 5.57 -8.41
CA GLY A 133 4.10 4.63 -9.18
C GLY A 133 4.93 5.34 -10.25
N LEU A 134 5.98 4.67 -10.74
CA LEU A 134 6.92 5.26 -11.69
C LEU A 134 6.26 5.58 -13.03
N ASP A 135 5.53 4.62 -13.59
CA ASP A 135 4.93 4.73 -14.94
C ASP A 135 3.95 5.89 -15.05
N GLU A 136 3.01 6.00 -14.10
CA GLU A 136 2.05 7.10 -14.03
C GLU A 136 2.76 8.45 -13.94
N ARG A 137 3.81 8.54 -13.10
CA ARG A 137 4.59 9.76 -12.94
C ARG A 137 5.38 10.11 -14.20
N MET A 138 5.92 9.13 -14.93
CA MET A 138 6.63 9.37 -16.18
C MET A 138 5.68 9.88 -17.26
N GLN A 139 4.45 9.34 -17.34
CA GLN A 139 3.43 9.84 -18.26
C GLN A 139 3.03 11.28 -17.95
N GLU A 140 2.87 11.64 -16.68
CA GLU A 140 2.64 13.03 -16.25
C GLU A 140 3.78 13.94 -16.71
N HIS A 141 5.03 13.55 -16.49
CA HIS A 141 6.18 14.33 -16.94
C HIS A 141 6.23 14.50 -18.45
N ILE A 142 6.01 13.43 -19.21
CA ILE A 142 5.94 13.48 -20.68
C ILE A 142 4.85 14.46 -21.13
N ARG A 143 3.68 14.41 -20.49
CA ARG A 143 2.57 15.31 -20.80
C ARG A 143 2.91 16.76 -20.48
N ASN A 144 3.47 17.03 -19.30
CA ASN A 144 3.86 18.38 -18.88
C ASN A 144 4.91 19.00 -19.81
N ILE A 145 5.90 18.21 -20.24
CA ILE A 145 6.93 18.64 -21.20
C ILE A 145 6.31 18.93 -22.57
N LYS A 146 5.33 18.11 -23.02
CA LYS A 146 4.63 18.33 -24.29
C LYS A 146 3.73 19.55 -24.27
N GLU A 147 2.98 19.75 -23.19
CA GLU A 147 2.13 20.92 -22.98
C GLU A 147 2.98 22.19 -22.93
N ASN A 148 4.19 22.08 -22.36
CA ASN A 148 5.16 23.16 -22.26
C ASN A 148 4.49 24.45 -21.79
N ASP A 149 3.81 24.41 -20.64
CA ASP A 149 3.10 25.55 -20.07
C ASP A 149 4.08 26.55 -19.39
N ASP A 150 3.86 27.85 -19.63
CA ASP A 150 4.66 28.95 -19.07
C ASP A 150 4.57 29.02 -17.55
N GLN A 151 3.46 28.56 -16.99
CA GLN A 151 3.22 28.58 -15.54
C GLN A 151 3.54 27.24 -14.87
N SER A 152 4.18 26.31 -15.60
CA SER A 152 4.47 24.98 -15.06
C SER A 152 5.41 25.04 -13.86
N LYS A 153 5.00 24.41 -12.76
CA LYS A 153 5.82 24.22 -11.56
C LYS A 153 6.84 23.09 -11.69
N SER A 154 6.82 22.35 -12.81
CA SER A 154 7.76 21.26 -13.06
C SER A 154 9.15 21.80 -13.38
N GLU A 155 10.14 21.45 -12.56
CA GLU A 155 11.53 21.84 -12.76
C GLU A 155 12.10 21.29 -14.07
N MET A 156 11.62 20.13 -14.51
CA MET A 156 12.00 19.55 -15.81
C MET A 156 11.54 20.42 -16.98
N VAL A 157 10.32 20.98 -16.90
CA VAL A 157 9.77 21.88 -17.93
C VAL A 157 10.52 23.21 -17.92
N GLN A 158 10.77 23.76 -16.74
CA GLN A 158 11.55 25.00 -16.59
C GLN A 158 12.97 24.85 -17.14
N HIS A 159 13.65 23.74 -16.82
CA HIS A 159 14.97 23.45 -17.36
C HIS A 159 14.96 23.30 -18.89
N HIS A 160 14.00 22.55 -19.44
CA HIS A 160 13.84 22.39 -20.89
C HIS A 160 13.71 23.74 -21.61
N ARG A 161 12.97 24.69 -21.02
CA ARG A 161 12.80 26.05 -21.55
C ARG A 161 14.06 26.91 -21.42
N GLN A 162 14.72 26.88 -20.26
CA GLN A 162 15.98 27.60 -20.02
C GLN A 162 17.07 27.20 -21.02
N GLN A 163 17.04 25.94 -21.46
CA GLN A 163 17.95 25.39 -22.45
C GLN A 163 17.40 25.50 -23.89
N ASN A 164 16.41 26.37 -24.15
CA ASN A 164 15.78 26.61 -25.46
C ASN A 164 15.28 25.34 -26.17
N GLY A 165 14.86 24.34 -25.41
CA GLY A 165 14.39 23.06 -25.94
C GLY A 165 15.48 22.13 -26.48
N ILE A 166 16.76 22.50 -26.32
CA ILE A 166 17.91 21.76 -26.84
C ILE A 166 18.12 20.47 -26.06
N CYS A 167 17.99 20.51 -24.74
CA CYS A 167 18.17 19.33 -23.90
C CYS A 167 16.83 18.68 -23.55
N LYS A 168 16.78 17.35 -23.62
CA LYS A 168 15.59 16.58 -23.25
C LYS A 168 15.88 15.65 -22.09
N PHE A 169 14.96 15.62 -21.14
CA PHE A 169 14.87 14.50 -20.20
C PHE A 169 14.37 13.28 -20.94
N ASN A 170 14.87 12.11 -20.54
CA ASN A 170 14.38 10.85 -21.05
C ASN A 170 13.68 10.05 -19.93
N PRO A 171 12.36 10.26 -19.73
CA PRO A 171 11.56 9.52 -18.74
C PRO A 171 11.59 7.99 -18.92
N LYS A 172 11.94 7.48 -20.11
CA LYS A 172 12.00 6.01 -20.34
C LYS A 172 13.18 5.36 -19.62
N ILE A 173 14.28 6.09 -19.43
CA ILE A 173 15.47 5.58 -18.72
C ILE A 173 15.46 5.98 -17.24
N ALA A 174 14.28 6.32 -16.69
CA ALA A 174 14.16 6.62 -15.28
C ALA A 174 14.55 5.40 -14.43
N THR A 175 15.37 5.63 -13.39
CA THR A 175 15.84 4.60 -12.47
C THR A 175 15.24 4.80 -11.08
N VAL A 176 14.85 3.71 -10.42
CA VAL A 176 14.40 3.77 -9.02
C VAL A 176 15.62 3.75 -8.12
N ILE A 177 15.78 4.78 -7.29
CA ILE A 177 16.89 4.88 -6.35
C ILE A 177 16.53 4.23 -5.02
N ASP A 178 15.30 4.47 -4.54
CA ASP A 178 14.88 4.06 -3.21
C ASP A 178 13.36 3.85 -3.13
N TYR A 179 12.93 3.04 -2.17
CA TYR A 179 11.52 2.77 -1.86
C TYR A 179 11.20 3.33 -0.46
N GLU A 180 10.16 4.14 -0.35
CA GLU A 180 9.75 4.73 0.93
C GLU A 180 8.25 5.02 0.95
N THR A 181 7.52 4.34 1.82
CA THR A 181 6.06 4.47 1.93
C THR A 181 5.66 5.71 2.71
N ASP A 182 6.44 6.07 3.73
CA ASP A 182 6.22 7.27 4.55
C ASP A 182 6.54 8.54 3.75
N GLU A 183 5.57 9.42 3.62
CA GLU A 183 5.68 10.65 2.85
C GLU A 183 6.76 11.60 3.38
N ARG A 184 6.86 11.76 4.72
CA ARG A 184 7.86 12.67 5.29
C ARG A 184 9.27 12.13 5.07
N LYS A 185 9.46 10.82 5.27
CA LYS A 185 10.75 10.19 5.03
C LYS A 185 11.14 10.23 3.56
N ARG A 186 10.16 10.02 2.65
CA ARG A 186 10.40 10.06 1.21
C ARG A 186 10.79 11.45 0.73
N LEU A 187 10.15 12.51 1.23
CA LEU A 187 10.51 13.89 0.94
C LEU A 187 11.92 14.25 1.45
N ILE A 188 12.28 13.78 2.66
CA ILE A 188 13.63 13.94 3.21
C ILE A 188 14.65 13.22 2.33
N LYS A 189 14.36 11.99 1.89
CA LYS A 189 15.22 11.22 0.98
C LYS A 189 15.38 11.91 -0.37
N GLU A 190 14.31 12.40 -0.99
CA GLU A 190 14.36 13.17 -2.24
C GLU A 190 15.31 14.37 -2.09
N THR A 191 15.11 15.17 -1.03
CA THR A 191 15.95 16.34 -0.72
C THR A 191 17.41 15.95 -0.55
N LEU A 192 17.67 14.86 0.19
CA LEU A 192 19.01 14.35 0.46
C LEU A 192 19.71 13.93 -0.84
N TYR A 193 19.06 13.08 -1.63
CA TYR A 193 19.61 12.60 -2.89
C TYR A 193 19.81 13.76 -3.88
N SER A 194 18.84 14.66 -3.98
CA SER A 194 18.95 15.84 -4.81
C SER A 194 20.18 16.70 -4.48
N ASN A 195 20.47 16.90 -3.18
CA ASN A 195 21.68 17.62 -2.74
C ASN A 195 22.97 16.81 -3.05
N ILE A 196 22.97 15.50 -2.77
CA ILE A 196 24.14 14.65 -3.02
C ILE A 196 24.51 14.63 -4.51
N PHE A 197 23.52 14.52 -5.40
CA PHE A 197 23.70 14.49 -6.86
C PHE A 197 23.77 15.88 -7.49
N ASN A 198 23.53 16.95 -6.72
CA ASN A 198 23.49 18.33 -7.21
C ASN A 198 22.54 18.47 -8.42
N THR A 199 21.30 17.99 -8.24
CA THR A 199 20.27 17.94 -9.29
C THR A 199 19.62 19.29 -9.53
N ILE A 200 18.86 19.40 -10.62
CA ILE A 200 18.14 20.64 -10.98
C ILE A 200 16.97 20.99 -10.04
N ASN A 201 16.60 20.08 -9.15
CA ASN A 201 15.43 20.22 -8.29
C ASN A 201 15.53 21.49 -7.45
N ARG A 202 14.38 22.09 -7.15
CA ARG A 202 14.33 23.18 -6.20
C ARG A 202 14.63 22.65 -4.79
N HIS A 203 15.88 22.75 -4.37
CA HIS A 203 16.31 22.16 -3.11
C HIS A 203 15.60 22.81 -1.91
N VAL A 204 15.06 21.98 -1.01
CA VAL A 204 14.84 22.42 0.37
C VAL A 204 16.21 22.65 0.97
N LYS A 205 16.45 23.86 1.52
CA LYS A 205 17.73 24.19 2.15
C LYS A 205 17.96 23.27 3.35
N ILE A 206 18.91 22.35 3.21
CA ILE A 206 19.37 21.54 4.34
C ILE A 206 20.15 22.45 5.28
N ASN A 207 19.99 22.25 6.59
CA ASN A 207 20.78 22.98 7.58
C ASN A 207 22.29 22.72 7.37
N GLN A 208 23.08 23.80 7.41
CA GLN A 208 24.52 23.80 7.15
C GLN A 208 25.30 22.75 7.96
N SER A 209 24.86 22.45 9.18
CA SER A 209 25.49 21.47 10.08
C SER A 209 25.53 20.05 9.50
N TRP A 210 24.65 19.74 8.53
CA TRP A 210 24.62 18.43 7.88
C TRP A 210 25.61 18.30 6.72
N LEU A 211 26.06 19.41 6.11
CA LEU A 211 26.90 19.36 4.90
C LEU A 211 28.18 18.53 5.05
N PRO A 212 28.95 18.59 6.16
CA PRO A 212 30.14 17.76 6.32
C PRO A 212 29.82 16.26 6.28
N ILE A 213 28.71 15.86 6.89
CA ILE A 213 28.23 14.47 6.92
C ILE A 213 27.78 14.04 5.53
N LEU A 214 27.04 14.91 4.83
CA LEU A 214 26.56 14.64 3.47
C LEU A 214 27.70 14.50 2.47
N ASN A 215 28.72 15.33 2.56
CA ASN A 215 29.89 15.24 1.68
C ASN A 215 30.66 13.94 1.92
N LYS A 216 30.81 13.53 3.18
CA LYS A 216 31.47 12.26 3.54
C LYS A 216 30.68 11.04 3.04
N LEU A 217 29.37 11.00 3.28
CA LEU A 217 28.52 9.87 2.91
C LEU A 217 28.13 9.87 1.44
N GLY A 218 28.10 11.03 0.80
CA GLY A 218 27.63 11.22 -0.57
C GLY A 218 28.40 10.37 -1.58
N ASN A 219 29.71 10.23 -1.42
CA ASN A 219 30.53 9.39 -2.30
C ASN A 219 30.18 7.90 -2.17
N THR A 220 29.94 7.41 -0.95
CA THR A 220 29.52 6.03 -0.71
C THR A 220 28.12 5.77 -1.28
N ILE A 221 27.19 6.70 -1.06
CA ILE A 221 25.82 6.63 -1.57
C ILE A 221 25.82 6.61 -3.11
N LYS A 222 26.58 7.52 -3.75
CA LYS A 222 26.74 7.54 -5.21
C LYS A 222 27.27 6.22 -5.76
N LYS A 223 28.29 5.64 -5.13
CA LYS A 223 28.84 4.32 -5.53
C LYS A 223 27.78 3.23 -5.42
N HIS A 224 27.04 3.19 -4.32
CA HIS A 224 25.98 2.19 -4.11
C HIS A 224 24.84 2.32 -5.12
N ILE A 225 24.41 3.54 -5.43
CA ILE A 225 23.34 3.78 -6.41
C ILE A 225 23.80 3.38 -7.82
N ARG A 226 25.02 3.78 -8.24
CA ARG A 226 25.58 3.37 -9.53
C ARG A 226 25.69 1.84 -9.66
N PHE A 227 26.06 1.17 -8.57
CA PHE A 227 26.09 -0.29 -8.52
C PHE A 227 24.69 -0.89 -8.72
N LYS A 228 23.66 -0.34 -8.07
CA LYS A 228 22.26 -0.74 -8.26
C LYS A 228 21.77 -0.52 -9.69
N GLU A 229 22.07 0.63 -10.29
CA GLU A 229 21.67 0.96 -11.67
C GLU A 229 22.24 -0.04 -12.70
N GLN A 230 23.39 -0.64 -12.42
CA GLN A 230 24.00 -1.66 -13.28
C GLN A 230 23.41 -3.07 -13.11
N HIS A 231 22.79 -3.38 -11.97
CA HIS A 231 22.42 -4.76 -11.58
C HIS A 231 20.92 -4.96 -11.31
N ASP A 232 20.10 -3.91 -11.24
CA ASP A 232 18.66 -3.99 -11.00
C ASP A 232 17.86 -3.70 -12.30
N PRO A 233 17.09 -4.66 -12.85
CA PRO A 233 16.38 -4.51 -14.13
C PRO A 233 15.11 -3.63 -14.05
N THR A 234 14.98 -2.75 -13.05
CA THR A 234 13.80 -1.90 -12.85
C THR A 234 13.71 -0.68 -13.79
N THR A 235 14.56 -0.61 -14.81
CA THR A 235 14.47 0.39 -15.89
C THR A 235 13.25 0.11 -16.78
N ILE A 236 12.49 1.14 -17.13
CA ILE A 236 11.38 1.03 -18.10
C ILE A 236 11.97 0.82 -19.50
N ASN A 237 12.41 -0.40 -19.80
CA ASN A 237 12.88 -0.77 -21.14
C ASN A 237 11.65 -1.04 -22.03
N LYS A 238 11.04 0.03 -22.56
CA LYS A 238 10.17 -0.07 -23.73
C LYS A 238 10.97 0.34 -24.95
N GLY A 239 11.42 -0.68 -25.68
CA GLY A 239 11.92 -0.53 -27.04
C GLY A 239 10.92 0.29 -27.85
N ASP A 240 11.35 1.48 -28.24
CA ASP A 240 11.00 2.16 -29.48
C ASP A 240 11.62 3.56 -29.44
N LYS A 241 12.59 3.75 -30.33
CA LYS A 241 13.33 4.99 -30.56
C LYS A 241 12.43 5.97 -31.31
N THR A 242 11.48 6.57 -30.62
CA THR A 242 10.77 7.77 -31.13
C THR A 242 11.12 8.95 -30.24
N VAL A 243 12.07 9.75 -30.72
CA VAL A 243 12.39 11.07 -30.18
C VAL A 243 11.19 11.97 -30.44
N ILE A 244 10.48 12.35 -29.38
CA ILE A 244 9.32 13.23 -29.52
C ILE A 244 9.83 14.66 -29.74
N VAL A 245 9.52 15.22 -30.91
CA VAL A 245 9.77 16.61 -31.29
C VAL A 245 8.59 17.45 -30.80
N ALA A 246 8.85 18.49 -30.01
CA ALA A 246 7.84 19.48 -29.68
C ALA A 246 7.48 20.25 -30.96
N ARG A 247 6.19 20.34 -31.30
CA ARG A 247 5.73 21.19 -32.40
C ARG A 247 5.93 22.65 -32.00
N THR A 248 6.92 23.30 -32.61
CA THR A 248 7.05 24.76 -32.61
C THR A 248 5.85 25.35 -33.35
N LYS A 249 4.96 26.04 -32.62
CA LYS A 249 3.98 26.92 -33.25
C LYS A 249 4.73 28.15 -33.78
N MET A 250 4.97 28.20 -35.09
CA MET A 250 5.29 29.46 -35.75
C MET A 250 4.05 30.35 -35.64
N LYS A 251 4.19 31.49 -34.96
CA LYS A 251 3.22 32.59 -35.03
C LYS A 251 3.40 33.25 -36.40
N GLY A 252 2.39 33.15 -37.25
CA GLY A 252 2.15 34.10 -38.34
C GLY A 252 1.37 35.29 -37.81
#